data_AF-A0A264VQ51-F1
#
_entry.id   AF-A0A264VQ51-F1
#
_cell.length_a   1.000
_cell.length_b   1.000
_cell.length_c   1.000
_cell.angle_alpha   90.00
_cell.angle_beta   90.00
_cell.angle_gamma   90.00
#
_symmetry.space_group_name_H-M   'P 1'
#
loop_
_entity.id
_entity.type
_entity.pdbx_description
1 polymer ?
#
loop_
_entity_poly.entity_id
_entity_poly.type
_entity_poly.pdbx_seq_one_letter_code
_entity_poly.pdbx_strand_id
1 'polypeptide(L)'
;MEAQELIEMTHEQQRAFNRIKKAVNDFKKSGGKFYTVLAKIHGLNGKYVESIEADYLCTGKPDGHLDTQLDVSIDFISDSGFSGFADDTHMIKLTDEGLALLNEED
;
A
#
# COMPACT_ATOMS: atom_id res chain seq x y z
N MET A 1 7.57 15.58 -9.91
CA MET A 1 7.17 14.16 -9.94
C MET A 1 6.15 14.00 -8.84
N GLU A 2 5.07 13.30 -9.12
CA GLU A 2 4.00 13.11 -8.14
C GLU A 2 4.33 11.96 -7.18
N ALA A 3 3.85 12.05 -5.93
CA ALA A 3 3.99 10.99 -4.92
C ALA A 3 3.50 9.62 -5.42
N GLN A 4 2.48 9.63 -6.28
CA GLN A 4 1.94 8.44 -6.92
C GLN A 4 2.96 7.75 -7.82
N GLU A 5 3.76 8.50 -8.58
CA GLU A 5 4.74 7.96 -9.53
C GLU A 5 5.89 7.24 -8.82
N LEU A 6 6.23 7.66 -7.59
CA LEU A 6 7.27 7.03 -6.77
C LEU A 6 6.91 5.61 -6.32
N ILE A 7 5.63 5.30 -6.20
CA ILE A 7 5.15 4.01 -5.68
C ILE A 7 4.58 3.08 -6.76
N GLU A 8 4.52 3.52 -8.02
CA GLU A 8 4.09 2.68 -9.13
C GLU A 8 5.00 1.46 -9.26
N MET A 9 4.39 0.28 -9.29
CA MET A 9 5.12 -0.98 -9.46
C MET A 9 5.87 -0.99 -10.79
N THR A 10 7.13 -1.43 -10.75
CA THR A 10 7.87 -1.75 -11.97
C THR A 10 7.19 -2.91 -12.72
N HIS A 11 7.50 -3.07 -14.01
CA HIS A 11 6.95 -4.17 -14.81
C HIS A 11 7.19 -5.56 -14.18
N GLU A 12 8.35 -5.76 -13.54
CA GLU A 12 8.67 -7.02 -12.86
C GLU A 12 7.83 -7.22 -11.60
N GLN A 13 7.69 -6.17 -10.77
CA GLN A 13 6.84 -6.19 -9.57
C GLN A 13 5.38 -6.46 -9.94
N GLN A 14 4.86 -5.80 -10.97
CA GLN A 14 3.51 -6.03 -11.50
C GLN A 14 3.32 -7.49 -11.96
N ARG A 15 4.31 -8.06 -12.66
CA ARG A 15 4.28 -9.46 -13.10
C ARG A 15 4.29 -10.44 -11.93
N ALA A 16 4.99 -10.13 -10.84
CA ALA A 16 4.96 -10.91 -9.62
C ALA A 16 3.60 -10.79 -8.91
N PHE A 17 3.07 -9.58 -8.76
CA PHE A 17 1.76 -9.33 -8.15
C PHE A 17 0.62 -10.02 -8.89
N ASN A 18 0.66 -10.04 -10.23
CA ASN A 18 -0.31 -10.77 -11.06
C ASN A 18 -0.30 -12.29 -10.79
N ARG A 19 0.84 -12.88 -10.41
CA ARG A 19 0.91 -14.29 -10.02
C ARG A 19 0.21 -14.54 -8.68
N ILE A 20 0.31 -13.62 -7.72
CA ILE A 20 -0.43 -13.67 -6.46
C ILE A 20 -1.94 -13.60 -6.74
N LYS A 21 -2.37 -12.64 -7.58
CA LYS A 21 -3.77 -12.52 -8.03
C LYS A 21 -4.29 -13.82 -8.64
N LYS A 22 -3.50 -14.45 -9.51
CA LYS A 22 -3.84 -15.75 -10.09
C LYS A 22 -3.96 -16.84 -9.02
N ALA A 23 -3.01 -16.96 -8.11
CA ALA A 23 -3.01 -17.96 -7.05
C ALA A 23 -4.23 -17.83 -6.13
N VAL A 24 -4.58 -16.60 -5.73
CA VAL A 24 -5.79 -16.31 -4.95
C VAL A 24 -7.05 -16.81 -5.67
N ASN A 25 -7.15 -16.56 -6.98
CA ASN A 25 -8.28 -17.02 -7.78
C ASN A 25 -8.34 -18.53 -7.93
N ASP A 26 -7.19 -19.18 -8.15
CA ASP A 26 -7.12 -20.64 -8.30
C ASP A 26 -7.51 -21.35 -6.98
N PHE A 27 -7.07 -20.83 -5.83
CA PHE A 27 -7.45 -21.35 -4.51
C PHE A 27 -8.95 -21.25 -4.25
N LYS A 28 -9.59 -20.14 -4.62
CA LYS A 28 -11.07 -20.02 -4.51
C LYS A 28 -11.78 -21.01 -5.43
N LYS A 29 -11.29 -21.18 -6.66
CA LYS A 29 -11.87 -22.14 -7.62
C LYS A 29 -11.79 -23.58 -7.12
N SER A 30 -10.79 -23.94 -6.32
CA SER A 30 -10.71 -25.27 -5.70
C SER A 30 -11.60 -25.44 -4.46
N GLY A 31 -12.43 -24.43 -4.13
CA GLY A 31 -13.30 -24.43 -2.95
C GLY A 31 -12.63 -23.90 -1.68
N GLY A 32 -11.40 -23.41 -1.78
CA GLY A 32 -10.69 -22.75 -0.69
C GLY A 32 -11.40 -21.47 -0.26
N LYS A 33 -11.40 -21.21 1.05
CA LYS A 33 -11.95 -20.00 1.65
C LYS A 33 -10.86 -19.30 2.44
N PHE A 34 -10.84 -17.97 2.36
CA PHE A 34 -9.98 -17.16 3.19
C PHE A 34 -10.74 -16.70 4.44
N TYR A 35 -9.98 -16.27 5.45
CA TYR A 35 -10.47 -15.52 6.60
C TYR A 35 -9.37 -14.52 6.95
N THR A 36 -9.71 -13.23 7.00
CA THR A 36 -8.77 -12.14 7.28
C THR A 36 -9.47 -10.98 7.99
N VAL A 37 -8.70 -9.95 8.32
CA VAL A 37 -9.16 -8.58 8.61
C VAL A 37 -8.58 -7.68 7.50
N LEU A 38 -9.35 -6.71 6.99
CA LEU A 38 -9.04 -5.73 5.91
C LEU A 38 -9.12 -6.13 4.43
N ALA A 39 -9.51 -7.36 4.12
CA ALA A 39 -10.02 -7.77 2.81
C ALA A 39 -9.18 -7.52 1.53
N LYS A 40 -8.00 -6.93 1.64
CA LYS A 40 -7.23 -6.38 0.51
C LYS A 40 -5.77 -6.72 0.66
N ILE A 41 -5.16 -7.10 -0.46
CA ILE A 41 -3.71 -7.23 -0.58
C ILE A 41 -3.26 -6.14 -1.54
N HIS A 42 -2.47 -5.21 -1.03
CA HIS A 42 -1.88 -4.11 -1.80
C HIS A 42 -0.46 -4.48 -2.24
N GLY A 43 -0.05 -3.97 -3.40
CA GLY A 43 1.32 -4.07 -3.90
C GLY A 43 1.80 -2.70 -4.36
N LEU A 44 3.02 -2.33 -3.97
CA LEU A 44 3.63 -1.05 -4.33
C LEU A 44 5.13 -1.21 -4.57
N ASN A 45 5.75 -0.26 -5.26
CA ASN A 45 7.20 -0.20 -5.40
C ASN A 45 7.83 0.30 -4.09
N GLY A 46 8.52 -0.60 -3.39
CA GLY A 46 9.16 -0.28 -2.10
C GLY A 46 10.47 0.49 -2.18
N LYS A 47 10.90 0.96 -3.37
CA LYS A 47 12.23 1.61 -3.52
C LYS A 47 12.39 2.84 -2.60
N TYR A 48 11.33 3.63 -2.45
CA TYR A 48 11.35 4.89 -1.70
C TYR A 48 10.34 4.92 -0.54
N VAL A 49 9.78 3.77 -0.15
CA VAL A 49 8.84 3.66 0.96
C VAL A 49 9.58 3.17 2.19
N GLU A 50 9.58 3.97 3.25
CA GLU A 50 10.18 3.66 4.54
C GLU A 50 9.25 2.79 5.41
N SER A 51 7.98 3.20 5.53
CA SER A 51 6.97 2.50 6.31
C SER A 51 5.55 2.68 5.71
N ILE A 52 4.63 1.79 6.11
CA ILE A 52 3.18 1.89 5.85
C ILE A 52 2.52 1.90 7.21
N GLU A 53 1.80 2.97 7.53
CA GLU A 53 1.24 3.22 8.87
C GLU A 53 -0.28 3.44 8.78
N ALA A 54 -1.01 2.97 9.80
CA ALA A 54 -2.43 3.27 9.93
C ALA A 54 -2.61 4.66 10.54
N ASP A 55 -3.61 5.42 10.08
CA ASP A 55 -3.90 6.82 10.46
C ASP A 55 -4.31 7.03 11.95
N TYR A 56 -4.20 6.01 12.81
CA TYR A 56 -4.54 6.09 14.25
C TYR A 56 -3.50 6.83 15.12
N LEU A 57 -2.70 7.73 14.55
CA LEU A 57 -1.78 8.61 15.31
C LEU A 57 -2.47 9.85 15.92
N CYS A 58 -3.80 9.96 15.86
CA CYS A 58 -4.55 11.04 16.50
C CYS A 58 -4.68 10.96 18.04
N THR A 59 -4.09 9.97 18.73
CA THR A 59 -4.04 9.96 20.21
C THR A 59 -2.63 10.07 20.76
N GLY A 60 -2.00 11.23 20.56
CA GLY A 60 -1.17 11.84 21.59
C GLY A 60 0.30 11.43 21.63
N LYS A 61 1.04 11.67 20.55
CA LYS A 61 2.18 12.62 20.51
C LYS A 61 2.87 12.49 19.14
N PRO A 62 3.26 13.62 18.52
CA PRO A 62 3.92 13.61 17.23
C PRO A 62 5.37 13.17 17.43
N ASP A 63 5.71 11.96 16.98
CA ASP A 63 7.03 11.70 16.42
C ASP A 63 7.11 12.17 14.95
N GLY A 64 6.42 13.27 14.66
CA GLY A 64 7.20 14.45 14.28
C GLY A 64 7.53 14.60 12.81
N HIS A 65 6.86 13.91 11.88
CA HIS A 65 6.94 14.23 10.45
C HIS A 65 5.62 13.94 9.73
N LEU A 66 4.60 14.79 9.94
CA LEU A 66 3.39 14.77 9.10
C LEU A 66 3.72 15.15 7.64
N ASP A 67 4.80 15.91 7.42
CA ASP A 67 5.22 16.40 6.10
C ASP A 67 5.74 15.30 5.16
N THR A 68 5.98 14.09 5.66
CA THR A 68 6.54 12.97 4.88
C THR A 68 5.55 11.81 4.67
N GLN A 69 4.34 11.97 5.21
CA GLN A 69 3.24 11.02 5.07
C GLN A 69 2.32 11.46 3.94
N LEU A 70 2.08 10.57 2.97
CA LEU A 70 1.31 10.88 1.77
C LEU A 70 0.12 9.93 1.61
N ASP A 71 -1.02 10.50 1.21
CA ASP A 71 -2.17 9.74 0.75
C ASP A 71 -1.96 9.40 -0.73
N VAL A 72 -2.10 8.12 -1.06
CA VAL A 72 -1.78 7.58 -2.37
C VAL A 72 -2.79 6.50 -2.78
N SER A 73 -3.08 6.42 -4.07
CA SER A 73 -3.98 5.41 -4.61
C SER A 73 -3.20 4.14 -4.96
N ILE A 74 -3.34 3.09 -4.15
CA ILE A 74 -2.61 1.83 -4.33
C ILE A 74 -3.51 0.74 -4.92
N ASP A 75 -3.06 0.14 -6.02
CA ASP A 75 -3.69 -1.01 -6.65
C ASP A 75 -3.76 -2.21 -5.69
N PHE A 76 -4.88 -2.93 -5.71
CA PHE A 76 -5.14 -4.01 -4.76
C PHE A 76 -5.90 -5.20 -5.34
N ILE A 77 -5.72 -6.35 -4.71
CA ILE A 77 -6.59 -7.52 -4.88
C ILE A 77 -7.64 -7.44 -3.78
N SER A 78 -8.91 -7.32 -4.16
CA SER A 78 -10.05 -7.37 -3.24
C SER A 78 -10.70 -8.74 -3.26
N ASP A 79 -11.10 -9.23 -2.10
CA ASP A 79 -12.06 -10.34 -2.01
C ASP A 79 -12.91 -10.22 -0.75
N SER A 80 -14.21 -10.49 -0.83
CA SER A 80 -15.07 -10.47 0.36
C SER A 80 -14.86 -11.68 1.30
N GLY A 81 -14.23 -12.75 0.82
CA GLY A 81 -13.71 -13.85 1.62
C GLY A 81 -12.36 -13.53 2.27
N PHE A 82 -11.65 -12.51 1.79
CA PHE A 82 -10.77 -11.76 2.67
C PHE A 82 -11.71 -10.93 3.56
N SER A 83 -12.10 -11.39 4.75
CA SER A 83 -12.98 -10.60 5.62
C SER A 83 -12.30 -9.30 6.08
N GLY A 84 -13.08 -8.26 6.41
CA GLY A 84 -12.57 -7.02 6.99
C GLY A 84 -13.63 -5.96 7.27
N PHE A 85 -13.78 -5.57 8.53
CA PHE A 85 -14.17 -4.21 8.92
C PHE A 85 -12.88 -3.38 9.01
N ALA A 86 -12.86 -2.18 8.42
CA ALA A 86 -12.04 -1.05 8.85
C ALA A 86 -12.50 0.26 8.22
N ASP A 87 -12.30 1.30 9.00
CA ASP A 87 -12.63 2.69 8.79
C ASP A 87 -11.37 3.59 8.79
N ASP A 88 -10.18 2.98 8.72
CA ASP A 88 -8.90 3.69 8.86
C ASP A 88 -8.20 3.94 7.52
N THR A 89 -7.85 5.20 7.28
CA THR A 89 -6.92 5.60 6.23
C THR A 89 -5.53 5.03 6.54
N HIS A 90 -4.76 4.69 5.52
CA HIS A 90 -3.37 4.25 5.68
C HIS A 90 -2.47 5.20 4.90
N MET A 91 -1.40 5.65 5.53
CA MET A 91 -0.44 6.59 4.94
C MET A 91 0.87 5.85 4.65
N ILE A 92 1.59 6.30 3.62
CA ILE A 92 2.97 5.86 3.36
C ILE A 92 3.93 6.93 3.86
N LYS A 93 5.05 6.51 4.45
CA LYS A 93 6.18 7.39 4.76
C LYS A 93 7.26 7.20 3.70
N LEU A 94 7.68 8.29 3.04
CA LEU A 94 8.78 8.24 2.07
C LEU A 94 10.14 8.37 2.74
N THR A 95 11.17 7.83 2.07
CA THR A 95 12.58 8.07 2.44
C THR A 95 13.03 9.50 2.08
N ASP A 96 14.14 9.97 2.67
CA ASP A 96 14.75 11.27 2.32
C ASP A 96 15.01 11.42 0.81
N GLU A 97 15.45 10.34 0.13
CA GLU A 97 15.65 10.32 -1.32
C GLU A 97 14.33 10.51 -2.07
N GLY A 98 13.25 9.84 -1.62
CA GLY A 98 11.91 10.02 -2.19
C GLY A 98 11.38 11.44 -2.01
N LEU A 99 11.59 12.04 -0.83
CA LEU A 99 11.18 13.41 -0.52
C LEU A 99 11.93 14.44 -1.36
N ALA A 100 13.24 14.26 -1.56
CA ALA A 100 14.03 15.16 -2.39
C ALA A 100 13.48 15.24 -3.82
N LEU A 101 13.07 14.11 -4.38
CA LEU A 101 12.52 14.01 -5.73
C LEU A 101 11.14 14.68 -5.90
N LEU A 102 10.38 14.89 -4.81
CA LEU A 102 9.14 15.65 -4.83
C LEU A 102 9.39 17.16 -4.82
N ASN A 103 10.46 17.61 -4.15
CA ASN A 103 10.80 19.03 -4.00
C ASN A 103 11.61 19.61 -5.16
N GLU A 104 12.00 18.80 -6.16
CA GLU A 104 12.77 19.23 -7.33
C GLU A 104 11.92 19.99 -8.39
N GLU A 105 10.62 20.16 -8.18
CA GLU A 105 9.69 20.86 -9.09
C GLU A 105 9.21 22.25 -8.62
N ASP A 106 9.75 22.79 -7.51
CA ASP A 106 9.50 24.18 -7.05
C ASP A 106 10.59 25.19 -7.47
#